data_AF-A0A3A5IBH6-F1
#
_entry.id   AF-A0A3A5IBH6-F1
#
_cell.length_a   1.000
_cell.length_b   1.000
_cell.length_c   1.000
_cell.angle_alpha   90.00
_cell.angle_beta   90.00
_cell.angle_gamma   90.00
#
_symmetry.space_group_name_H-M   'P 1'
#
loop_
_entity.id
_entity.type
_entity.pdbx_description
1 polymer ?
#
loop_
_entity_poly.entity_id
_entity_poly.type
_entity_poly.pdbx_seq_one_letter_code
_entity_poly.pdbx_strand_id
1 'polypeptide(L)' 'MEKAFMKKMIRQSLSQYYLILEENEAENVYSLLMERIQNRRYAEEGEWHEIIEDEVYAFITNT' A
#
# COMPACT_ATOMS: atom_id res chain seq x y z
N MET A 1 -2.71 13.76 7.95
CA MET A 1 -1.65 14.03 6.95
C MET A 1 -1.16 12.72 6.32
N GLU A 2 -1.02 11.63 7.08
CA GLU A 2 -0.52 10.33 6.57
C GLU A 2 -1.44 9.60 5.58
N LYS A 3 -2.77 9.58 5.76
CA LYS A 3 -3.68 8.79 4.90
C LYS A 3 -3.64 9.17 3.42
N ALA A 4 -3.66 10.47 3.12
CA ALA A 4 -3.64 10.95 1.72
C ALA A 4 -2.28 10.66 1.05
N PHE A 5 -1.19 10.75 1.82
CA PHE A 5 0.15 10.39 1.36
C PHE A 5 0.25 8.89 1.08
N MET A 6 -0.13 8.04 2.03
CA MET A 6 -0.11 6.57 1.86
C MET A 6 -0.95 6.15 0.66
N LYS A 7 -2.19 6.65 0.53
CA LYS A 7 -3.05 6.35 -0.63
C LYS A 7 -2.41 6.73 -1.95
N LYS A 8 -1.72 7.88 -2.01
CA LYS A 8 -0.96 8.30 -3.21
C LYS A 8 0.19 7.35 -3.51
N MET A 9 0.99 6.97 -2.51
CA MET A 9 2.14 6.07 -2.67
C MET A 9 1.72 4.65 -3.06
N ILE A 10 0.68 4.11 -2.42
CA ILE A 10 0.10 2.81 -2.75
C ILE A 10 -0.39 2.83 -4.20
N ARG A 11 -1.15 3.85 -4.61
CA ARG A 11 -1.62 3.98 -5.99
C ARG A 11 -0.47 4.04 -6.98
N GLN A 12 0.58 4.81 -6.68
CA GLN A 12 1.76 4.91 -7.53
C GLN A 12 2.46 3.55 -7.67
N SER A 13 2.63 2.83 -6.57
CA SER A 13 3.25 1.51 -6.55
C SER A 13 2.43 0.48 -7.33
N LEU A 14 1.11 0.39 -7.11
CA LEU A 14 0.22 -0.51 -7.87
C LEU A 14 0.26 -0.23 -9.38
N SER A 15 0.38 1.04 -9.77
CA SER A 15 0.48 1.44 -11.17
C SER A 15 1.76 0.92 -11.85
N GLN A 16 2.86 0.74 -11.10
CA GLN A 16 4.10 0.16 -11.63
C GLN A 16 3.92 -1.30 -12.06
N TYR A 17 2.94 -2.01 -11.47
CA TYR A 17 2.57 -3.38 -11.78
C TYR A 17 1.38 -3.49 -12.74
N TYR A 18 0.99 -2.37 -13.39
CA TYR A 18 -0.16 -2.30 -14.30
C TYR A 18 -1.50 -2.71 -13.65
N LEU A 19 -1.60 -2.68 -12.32
CA LEU A 19 -2.85 -2.97 -11.62
C LEU A 19 -3.69 -1.69 -11.48
N ILE A 20 -4.79 -1.63 -12.21
CA ILE A 20 -5.79 -0.56 -12.12
C ILE A 20 -7.00 -1.13 -11.40
N LEU A 21 -7.25 -0.65 -10.19
CA LEU A 21 -8.40 -1.05 -9.39
C LEU A 21 -9.63 -0.25 -9.80
N GLU A 22 -10.77 -0.92 -9.95
CA GLU A 22 -12.05 -0.22 -10.10
C GLU A 22 -12.40 0.55 -8.82
N GLU A 23 -13.16 1.64 -8.94
CA GLU A 23 -13.38 2.60 -7.84
C GLU A 23 -13.94 1.95 -6.57
N ASN A 24 -14.80 0.94 -6.72
CA ASN A 24 -15.39 0.18 -5.61
C ASN A 24 -14.41 -0.80 -4.96
N GLU A 25 -13.49 -1.40 -5.73
CA GLU A 25 -12.49 -2.33 -5.21
C GLU A 25 -11.29 -1.57 -4.61
N ALA A 26 -10.99 -0.41 -5.17
CA ALA A 26 -9.88 0.44 -4.77
C ALA A 26 -9.95 0.83 -3.29
N GLU A 27 -11.12 1.23 -2.79
CA GLU A 27 -11.23 1.67 -1.40
C GLU A 27 -10.94 0.54 -0.40
N ASN A 28 -11.40 -0.68 -0.70
CA ASN A 28 -11.15 -1.86 0.13
C ASN A 28 -9.66 -2.24 0.12
N VAL A 29 -9.05 -2.28 -1.07
CA VAL A 29 -7.62 -2.60 -1.21
C VAL A 29 -6.75 -1.53 -0.55
N TYR A 30 -7.05 -0.26 -0.74
CA TYR A 30 -6.32 0.81 -0.07
C TYR A 30 -6.45 0.74 1.45
N SER A 31 -7.65 0.44 1.97
CA SER A 31 -7.86 0.28 3.41
C SER A 31 -7.05 -0.88 3.98
N LEU A 32 -7.05 -2.03 3.29
CA LEU A 32 -6.27 -3.21 3.67
C LEU A 32 -4.75 -2.92 3.67
N LEU A 33 -4.24 -2.34 2.60
CA LEU A 33 -2.82 -2.02 2.46
C LEU A 33 -2.40 -0.98 3.50
N MET A 34 -3.20 0.07 3.72
CA MET A 34 -2.90 1.07 4.75
C MET A 34 -2.83 0.45 6.14
N GLU A 35 -3.73 -0.48 6.48
CA GLU A 35 -3.69 -1.19 7.78
C GLU A 35 -2.39 -2.01 7.92
N ARG A 36 -2.00 -2.78 6.90
CA ARG A 36 -0.75 -3.55 6.91
C ARG A 36 0.49 -2.68 7.05
N ILE A 37 0.57 -1.61 6.25
CA ILE A 37 1.68 -0.65 6.28
C ILE A 37 1.80 -0.01 7.67
N GLN A 38 0.68 0.41 8.28
CA GLN A 38 0.69 1.01 9.61
C GLN A 38 1.14 0.02 10.69
N ASN A 39 0.66 -1.23 10.63
CA ASN A 39 1.07 -2.28 11.55
C ASN A 39 2.56 -2.60 11.44
N ARG A 40 3.09 -2.71 10.22
CA ARG A 40 4.51 -2.95 10.00
C ARG A 40 5.37 -1.77 10.42
N ARG A 41 4.94 -0.53 10.13
CA ARG A 41 5.63 0.68 10.60
C ARG A 41 5.71 0.79 12.13
N TYR A 42 4.70 0.28 12.82
CA TYR A 42 4.70 0.23 14.28
C TYR A 42 5.63 -0.84 14.84
N ALA A 43 5.79 -1.96 14.13
CA ALA A 43 6.63 -3.09 14.53
C ALA A 43 8.11 -2.93 14.15
N GLU A 44 8.40 -2.24 13.05
CA GLU A 44 9.74 -2.16 12.45
C GLU A 44 10.14 -0.70 12.17
N GLU A 45 11.40 -0.36 12.44
CA GLU A 45 11.99 0.86 11.90
C GLU A 45 12.32 0.66 10.43
N GLY A 46 11.69 1.43 9.55
CA GLY A 46 11.93 1.42 8.10
C GLY A 46 11.41 2.69 7.45
N GLU A 47 11.88 2.99 6.25
CA GLU A 47 11.36 4.13 5.50
C GLU A 47 9.93 3.87 5.04
N TRP A 48 9.08 4.90 5.07
CA TRP A 48 7.70 4.79 4.60
C TRP A 48 7.62 4.32 3.15
N HIS A 49 8.58 4.71 2.31
CA HIS A 49 8.59 4.31 0.91
C HIS A 49 8.82 2.80 0.76
N GLU A 50 9.85 2.28 1.42
CA GLU A 50 10.22 0.87 1.38
C GLU A 50 9.10 -0.03 1.92
N ILE A 51 8.52 0.32 3.06
CA ILE A 51 7.41 -0.44 3.66
C ILE A 51 6.21 -0.49 2.70
N ILE A 52 5.89 0.63 2.04
CA ILE A 52 4.76 0.67 1.11
C ILE A 52 5.03 -0.20 -0.12
N GLU A 53 6.23 -0.13 -0.70
CA GLU A 53 6.62 -0.94 -1.86
C GLU A 53 6.58 -2.43 -1.54
N ASP A 54 7.11 -2.84 -0.38
CA ASP A 54 7.09 -4.23 0.07
C ASP A 54 5.67 -4.75 0.27
N GLU A 55 4.82 -3.99 0.97
CA GLU A 55 3.44 -4.43 1.23
C GLU A 55 2.59 -4.48 -0.05
N VAL A 56 2.82 -3.55 -0.99
CA VAL A 56 2.17 -3.58 -2.30
C VAL A 56 2.65 -4.78 -3.11
N TYR A 57 3.96 -5.05 -3.11
CA TYR A 57 4.52 -6.22 -3.77
C TYR A 57 3.92 -7.50 -3.21
N ALA A 58 3.96 -7.68 -1.88
CA ALA A 58 3.40 -8.83 -1.17
C ALA A 58 1.91 -9.04 -1.46
N PHE A 59 1.13 -7.94 -1.53
CA PHE A 59 -0.28 -8.00 -1.91
C PHE A 59 -0.49 -8.52 -3.34
N ILE A 60 0.34 -8.08 -4.30
CA ILE A 60 0.22 -8.51 -5.70
C ILE A 60 0.68 -9.96 -5.87
N THR A 61 1.76 -10.36 -5.20
CA THR A 61 2.33 -11.71 -5.30
C THR A 61 1.65 -12.73 -4.39
N ASN A 62 0.73 -12.31 -3.52
CA ASN A 62 0.09 -13.13 -2.49
C ASN A 62 1.09 -13.87 -1.60
N THR A 63 2.16 -13.18 -1.20
CA THR A 63 3.25 -13.71 -0.34
C THR A 63 3.22 -13.12 1.05
#